data_AF-A0A7H9KDX6-F1
#
_entry.id   AF-A0A7H9KDX6-F1
#
_cell.length_a   1.000
_cell.length_b   1.000
_cell.length_c   1.000
_cell.angle_alpha   90.00
_cell.angle_beta   90.00
_cell.angle_gamma   90.00
#
_symmetry.space_group_name_H-M   'P 1'
#
loop_
_entity.id
_entity.type
_entity.pdbx_description
1 polymer ?
#
loop_
_entity_poly.entity_id
_entity_poly.type
_entity_poly.pdbx_seq_one_letter_code
_entity_poly.pdbx_strand_id
1 'polypeptide(L)'
;MGEERRKLWLYLYPDEPQQQSAIETIEEIPQRQRSDFFRDSIVAGIALSKLDKRLPALVAMLLQQDSNIDTLVRILKILFPKLNIDSTENKSTLLAVAWQKRCRDDLQQGTPWSSWFAISEDEYNHHIDHPASNCQVRALWTYDENEQKKDISNQESMSFSDTNINKNSETLTNAKKLFGTSD
;
A
#
# COMPACT_ATOMS: atom_id res chain seq x y z
N MET A 1 10.90 13.70 -16.93
CA MET A 1 10.81 14.91 -16.08
C MET A 1 11.56 14.60 -14.80
N GLY A 2 12.49 15.44 -14.36
CA GLY A 2 13.41 15.12 -13.25
C GLY A 2 12.67 14.69 -11.99
N GLU A 3 13.09 13.55 -11.43
CA GLU A 3 12.65 12.97 -10.16
C GLU A 3 13.13 13.83 -8.97
N GLU A 4 12.76 15.10 -8.94
CA GLU A 4 13.17 16.00 -7.87
C GLU A 4 12.10 16.10 -6.79
N ARG A 5 12.55 15.98 -5.54
CA ARG A 5 11.73 16.19 -4.34
C ARG A 5 11.11 17.59 -4.40
N ARG A 6 9.79 17.66 -4.23
CA ARG A 6 9.04 18.94 -4.19
C ARG A 6 8.79 19.34 -2.75
N LYS A 7 9.03 20.62 -2.43
CA LYS A 7 8.71 21.20 -1.12
C LYS A 7 7.29 21.73 -1.13
N LEU A 8 6.51 21.37 -0.11
CA LEU A 8 5.15 21.84 0.11
C LEU A 8 5.10 22.64 1.41
N TRP A 9 4.38 23.76 1.42
CA TRP A 9 4.07 24.53 2.62
C TRP A 9 2.55 24.49 2.85
N LEU A 10 2.16 24.10 4.05
CA LEU A 10 0.76 24.05 4.49
C LEU A 10 0.68 24.63 5.89
N TYR A 11 -0.48 25.19 6.23
CA TYR A 11 -0.76 25.71 7.56
C TYR A 11 -1.88 24.87 8.17
N LEU A 12 -1.74 24.55 9.45
CA LEU A 12 -2.81 24.04 10.28
C LEU A 12 -3.29 25.17 11.19
N TYR A 13 -4.60 25.29 11.34
CA TYR A 13 -5.27 26.32 12.12
C TYR A 13 -5.68 25.73 13.48
N PRO A 14 -5.04 26.13 14.59
CA PRO A 14 -5.34 25.55 15.91
C PRO A 14 -6.75 25.90 16.41
N ASP A 15 -7.41 26.89 15.82
CA ASP A 15 -8.79 27.27 16.15
C ASP A 15 -9.82 26.24 15.64
N GLU A 16 -9.43 25.39 14.68
CA GLU A 16 -10.27 24.28 14.21
C GLU A 16 -9.98 23.01 15.02
N PRO A 17 -10.97 22.38 15.65
CA PRO A 17 -10.74 21.29 16.61
C PRO A 17 -10.07 20.07 15.97
N GLN A 18 -10.42 19.72 14.72
CA GLN A 18 -9.81 18.59 14.01
C GLN A 18 -8.33 18.86 13.71
N GLN A 19 -8.00 20.12 13.39
CA GLN A 19 -6.63 20.53 13.10
C GLN A 19 -5.81 20.66 14.38
N GLN A 20 -6.42 21.10 15.48
CA GLN A 20 -5.81 21.08 16.81
C GLN A 20 -5.42 19.65 17.22
N SER A 21 -6.35 18.69 17.16
CA SER A 21 -6.03 17.28 17.47
C SER A 21 -4.97 16.70 16.53
N ALA A 22 -4.95 17.11 15.26
CA ALA A 22 -3.88 16.74 14.34
C ALA A 22 -2.52 17.31 14.80
N ILE A 23 -2.47 18.57 15.24
CA ILE A 23 -1.25 19.19 15.78
C ILE A 23 -0.75 18.43 17.02
N GLU A 24 -1.63 18.14 17.97
CA GLU A 24 -1.31 17.37 19.18
C GLU A 24 -0.74 15.99 18.82
N THR A 25 -1.39 15.27 17.90
CA THR A 25 -0.90 13.97 17.39
C THR A 25 0.48 14.08 16.76
N ILE A 26 0.74 15.14 15.98
CA ILE A 26 2.04 15.37 15.33
C ILE A 26 3.14 15.63 16.36
N GLU A 27 2.82 16.30 17.48
CA GLU A 27 3.77 16.62 18.53
C GLU A 27 4.24 15.37 19.28
N GLU A 28 3.40 14.36 19.44
CA GLU A 28 3.72 13.07 20.05
C GLU A 28 4.69 12.23 19.19
N ILE A 29 4.68 12.44 17.87
CA ILE A 29 5.54 11.67 16.95
C ILE A 29 7.00 12.13 17.09
N PRO A 30 7.98 11.20 17.20
CA PRO A 30 9.40 11.55 17.21
C PRO A 30 9.80 12.35 15.97
N GLN A 31 10.60 13.42 16.14
CA GLN A 31 10.98 14.32 15.03
C GLN A 31 11.58 13.59 13.81
N ARG A 32 12.35 12.52 14.03
CA ARG A 32 12.95 11.69 12.97
C ARG A 32 11.92 10.91 12.13
N GLN A 33 10.69 10.77 12.59
CA GLN A 33 9.61 10.03 11.93
C GLN A 33 8.52 10.94 11.36
N ARG A 34 8.39 12.18 11.88
CA ARG A 34 7.38 13.16 11.43
C ARG A 34 7.36 13.36 9.91
N SER A 35 8.54 13.43 9.27
CA SER A 35 8.59 13.66 7.81
C SER A 35 8.01 12.51 6.98
N ASP A 36 8.17 11.27 7.42
CA ASP A 36 7.56 10.10 6.77
C ASP A 36 6.06 10.08 7.05
N PHE A 37 5.68 10.30 8.31
CA PHE A 37 4.28 10.41 8.70
C PHE A 37 3.52 11.43 7.83
N PHE A 38 4.06 12.65 7.64
CA PHE A 38 3.43 13.65 6.77
C PHE A 38 3.28 13.19 5.32
N ARG A 39 4.27 12.49 4.77
CA ARG A 39 4.20 11.98 3.39
C ARG A 39 3.08 10.94 3.28
N ASP A 40 3.02 9.99 4.20
CA ASP A 40 2.02 8.93 4.21
C ASP A 40 0.62 9.50 4.40
N SER A 41 0.42 10.42 5.35
CA SER A 41 -0.87 11.08 5.59
C SER A 41 -1.36 11.89 4.39
N ILE A 42 -0.47 12.66 3.73
CA ILE A 42 -0.84 13.44 2.53
C ILE A 42 -1.23 12.51 1.37
N VAL A 43 -0.43 11.47 1.11
CA VAL A 43 -0.72 10.51 0.04
C VAL A 43 -2.04 9.77 0.31
N ALA A 44 -2.28 9.36 1.55
CA ALA A 44 -3.54 8.73 1.96
C ALA A 44 -4.74 9.67 1.75
N GLY A 45 -4.64 10.94 2.18
CA GLY A 45 -5.69 11.93 1.96
C GLY A 45 -6.00 12.16 0.48
N ILE A 46 -4.97 12.21 -0.37
CA ILE A 46 -5.14 12.34 -1.82
C ILE A 46 -5.77 11.06 -2.41
N ALA A 47 -5.35 9.87 -1.97
CA ALA A 47 -5.94 8.62 -2.41
C ALA A 47 -7.45 8.56 -2.07
N LEU A 48 -7.83 8.96 -0.85
CA LEU A 48 -9.23 9.08 -0.45
C LEU A 48 -10.00 10.08 -1.33
N SER A 49 -9.39 11.23 -1.64
CA SER A 49 -10.02 12.25 -2.51
C SER A 49 -10.31 11.75 -3.93
N LYS A 50 -9.50 10.81 -4.44
CA LYS A 50 -9.71 10.18 -5.76
C LYS A 50 -10.90 9.21 -5.75
N LEU A 51 -11.21 8.61 -4.61
CA LEU A 51 -12.38 7.74 -4.44
C LEU A 51 -13.65 8.59 -4.35
N ASP A 52 -13.65 9.60 -3.46
CA ASP A 52 -14.67 10.64 -3.39
C ASP A 52 -14.07 11.91 -2.76
N LYS A 53 -14.29 13.06 -3.38
CA LYS A 53 -13.75 14.37 -2.95
C LYS A 53 -14.13 14.77 -1.52
N ARG A 54 -15.21 14.22 -0.96
CA ARG A 54 -15.72 14.53 0.39
C ARG A 54 -15.06 13.69 1.47
N LEU A 55 -14.49 12.53 1.11
CA LEU A 55 -13.92 11.59 2.06
C LEU A 55 -12.83 12.18 2.96
N PRO A 56 -11.83 12.94 2.45
CA PRO A 56 -10.76 13.45 3.30
C PRO A 56 -11.29 14.32 4.45
N ALA A 57 -12.24 15.22 4.15
CA ALA A 57 -12.85 16.09 5.16
C ALA A 57 -13.70 15.30 6.16
N LEU A 58 -14.47 14.31 5.71
CA LEU A 58 -15.31 13.49 6.59
C LEU A 58 -14.50 12.57 7.49
N VAL A 59 -13.42 11.99 6.97
CA VAL A 59 -12.49 11.17 7.76
C VAL A 59 -11.74 12.04 8.77
N ALA A 60 -11.38 13.28 8.42
CA ALA A 60 -10.76 14.22 9.36
C ALA A 60 -11.66 14.56 10.56
N MET A 61 -13.00 14.50 10.41
CA MET A 61 -13.92 14.70 11.55
C MET A 61 -13.80 13.61 12.61
N LEU A 62 -13.24 12.44 12.28
CA LEU A 62 -13.00 11.38 13.24
C LEU A 62 -11.95 11.79 14.29
N LEU A 63 -11.00 12.68 13.96
CA LEU A 63 -10.01 13.16 14.92
C LEU A 63 -10.60 13.90 16.12
N GLN A 64 -11.83 14.41 16.01
CA GLN A 64 -12.50 15.16 17.07
C GLN A 64 -13.18 14.27 18.12
N GLN A 65 -13.55 13.04 17.76
CA GLN A 65 -14.36 12.17 18.62
C GLN A 65 -13.48 11.03 19.15
N ASP A 66 -13.93 10.35 20.21
CA ASP A 66 -13.46 8.99 20.56
C ASP A 66 -13.86 8.05 19.41
N SER A 67 -13.21 8.22 18.27
CA SER A 67 -13.69 7.74 16.99
C SER A 67 -13.40 6.27 16.90
N ASN A 68 -14.46 5.49 17.00
CA ASN A 68 -14.42 4.08 16.74
C ASN A 68 -14.44 3.84 15.21
N ILE A 69 -13.82 2.74 14.77
CA ILE A 69 -13.90 2.25 13.38
C ILE A 69 -15.36 2.14 12.90
N ASP A 70 -16.30 1.87 13.82
CA ASP A 70 -17.73 1.84 13.53
C ASP A 70 -18.25 3.17 12.95
N THR A 71 -17.75 4.32 13.42
CA THR A 71 -18.12 5.64 12.91
C THR A 71 -17.63 5.82 11.47
N LEU A 72 -16.42 5.37 11.16
CA LEU A 72 -15.90 5.37 9.79
C LEU A 72 -16.77 4.50 8.87
N VAL A 73 -17.12 3.28 9.30
CA VAL A 73 -17.98 2.38 8.52
C VAL A 73 -19.34 3.03 8.25
N ARG A 74 -19.94 3.71 9.24
CA ARG A 74 -21.20 4.45 9.05
C ARG A 74 -21.08 5.57 8.03
N ILE A 75 -20.00 6.38 8.09
CA ILE A 75 -19.73 7.42 7.09
C ILE A 75 -19.64 6.81 5.69
N LEU A 76 -18.91 5.69 5.55
CA LEU A 76 -18.78 5.00 4.27
C LEU A 76 -20.11 4.45 3.75
N LYS A 77 -20.95 3.84 4.60
CA LYS A 77 -22.30 3.38 4.23
C LYS A 77 -23.18 4.54 3.75
N ILE A 78 -23.09 5.71 4.38
CA ILE A 78 -23.86 6.90 3.98
C ILE A 78 -23.38 7.45 2.64
N LEU A 79 -22.06 7.56 2.44
CA LEU A 79 -21.48 8.08 1.19
C LEU A 79 -21.70 7.14 0.00
N PHE A 80 -21.61 5.84 0.26
CA PHE A 80 -21.73 4.82 -0.76
C PHE A 80 -22.82 3.81 -0.37
N PRO A 81 -24.11 4.18 -0.50
CA PRO A 81 -25.23 3.32 -0.09
C PRO A 81 -25.31 2.00 -0.88
N LYS A 82 -24.60 1.92 -2.01
CA LYS A 82 -24.50 0.70 -2.84
C LYS A 82 -23.34 -0.23 -2.41
N LEU A 83 -22.45 0.21 -1.51
CA LEU A 83 -21.44 -0.67 -0.92
C LEU A 83 -22.15 -1.59 0.06
N ASN A 84 -22.34 -2.83 -0.36
CA ASN A 84 -22.85 -3.87 0.51
C ASN A 84 -21.68 -4.40 1.35
N ILE A 85 -21.33 -3.64 2.40
CA ILE A 85 -20.25 -4.01 3.35
C ILE A 85 -20.63 -5.32 4.10
N ASP A 86 -21.92 -5.62 4.18
CA ASP A 86 -22.47 -6.74 4.93
C ASP A 86 -22.59 -8.02 4.06
N SER A 87 -22.42 -7.94 2.73
CA SER A 87 -22.47 -9.13 1.86
C SER A 87 -21.11 -9.78 1.70
N THR A 88 -20.98 -10.98 2.27
CA THR A 88 -19.96 -11.99 1.95
C THR A 88 -20.21 -12.67 0.58
N GLU A 89 -21.01 -12.06 -0.30
CA GLU A 89 -21.32 -12.62 -1.61
C GLU A 89 -20.27 -12.19 -2.63
N ASN A 90 -19.33 -13.10 -2.90
CA ASN A 90 -18.54 -13.27 -4.12
C ASN A 90 -18.50 -12.05 -5.06
N LYS A 91 -17.69 -11.07 -4.67
CA LYS A 91 -17.09 -10.11 -5.56
C LYS A 91 -15.62 -10.06 -5.21
N SER A 92 -14.79 -10.73 -6.03
CA SER A 92 -13.34 -10.61 -6.07
C SER A 92 -12.75 -10.32 -4.70
N THR A 93 -12.80 -11.31 -3.79
CA THR A 93 -12.31 -11.13 -2.42
C THR A 93 -10.85 -10.70 -2.51
N LEU A 94 -10.53 -9.52 -1.98
CA LEU A 94 -9.16 -9.06 -1.85
C LEU A 94 -8.47 -9.99 -0.86
N LEU A 95 -7.51 -10.77 -1.35
CA LEU A 95 -6.72 -11.70 -0.55
C LEU A 95 -5.33 -11.10 -0.34
N ALA A 96 -4.86 -11.12 0.91
CA ALA A 96 -3.45 -10.91 1.19
C ALA A 96 -2.68 -12.15 0.70
N VAL A 97 -1.74 -11.95 -0.22
CA VAL A 97 -0.99 -13.06 -0.85
C VAL A 97 0.50 -13.02 -0.58
N ALA A 98 1.00 -11.91 -0.08
CA ALA A 98 2.39 -11.81 0.35
C ALA A 98 2.52 -10.76 1.45
N TRP A 99 3.51 -10.96 2.29
CA TRP A 99 3.83 -10.07 3.40
C TRP A 99 5.23 -9.53 3.21
N GLN A 100 5.40 -8.24 3.47
CA GLN A 100 6.67 -7.56 3.31
C GLN A 100 7.00 -6.72 4.52
N LYS A 101 8.30 -6.60 4.78
CA LYS A 101 8.86 -5.76 5.83
C LYS A 101 9.96 -4.88 5.26
N ARG A 102 10.13 -3.72 5.89
CA ARG A 102 11.34 -2.89 5.76
C ARG A 102 11.68 -2.31 7.12
N CYS A 103 12.95 -2.06 7.38
CA CYS A 103 13.39 -1.41 8.60
C CYS A 103 14.35 -0.27 8.29
N ARG A 104 14.51 0.66 9.23
CA ARG A 104 15.52 1.72 9.13
C ARG A 104 16.88 1.15 9.49
N ASP A 105 17.88 1.53 8.70
CA ASP A 105 19.27 1.24 9.01
C ASP A 105 19.83 2.37 9.89
N ASP A 106 19.93 2.11 11.19
CA ASP A 106 20.42 3.09 12.18
C ASP A 106 21.93 3.34 12.05
N LEU A 107 22.66 2.49 11.29
CA LEU A 107 24.09 2.63 11.07
C LEU A 107 24.41 3.58 9.90
N GLN A 108 23.46 3.86 9.02
CA GLN A 108 23.65 4.76 7.88
C GLN A 108 23.25 6.21 8.20
N GLN A 109 24.05 7.17 7.73
CA GLN A 109 23.73 8.60 7.87
C GLN A 109 22.37 8.91 7.23
N GLY A 110 21.46 9.49 8.00
CA GLY A 110 20.11 9.83 7.54
C GLY A 110 19.04 8.75 7.75
N THR A 111 19.41 7.58 8.30
CA THR A 111 18.48 6.47 8.63
C THR A 111 17.50 6.12 7.49
N PRO A 112 18.00 5.78 6.29
CA PRO A 112 17.14 5.44 5.17
C PRO A 112 16.36 4.16 5.45
N TRP A 113 15.16 4.07 4.85
CA TRP A 113 14.42 2.81 4.81
C TRP A 113 15.13 1.79 3.93
N SER A 114 15.22 0.55 4.41
CA SER A 114 15.60 -0.57 3.56
C SER A 114 14.59 -0.78 2.42
N SER A 115 15.03 -1.48 1.37
CA SER A 115 14.10 -2.06 0.41
C SER A 115 13.12 -3.00 1.11
N TRP A 116 11.92 -3.13 0.55
CA TRP A 116 10.95 -4.12 1.00
C TRP A 116 11.48 -5.53 0.71
N PHE A 117 11.44 -6.41 1.72
CA PHE A 117 11.77 -7.82 1.59
C PHE A 117 10.60 -8.68 2.10
N ALA A 118 10.51 -9.91 1.59
CA ALA A 118 9.44 -10.84 1.94
C ALA A 118 9.61 -11.39 3.36
N ILE A 119 8.49 -11.55 4.06
CA ILE A 119 8.39 -12.17 5.39
C ILE A 119 7.24 -13.19 5.41
N SER A 120 7.18 -14.02 6.45
CA SER A 120 6.04 -14.94 6.65
C SER A 120 4.81 -14.21 7.18
N GLU A 121 3.65 -14.85 7.05
CA GLU A 121 2.39 -14.37 7.64
C GLU A 121 2.48 -14.26 9.17
N ASP A 122 3.08 -15.24 9.82
CA ASP A 122 3.26 -15.23 11.28
C ASP A 122 4.15 -14.07 11.74
N GLU A 123 5.24 -13.78 11.01
CA GLU A 123 6.10 -12.64 11.29
C GLU A 123 5.35 -11.31 11.07
N TYR A 124 4.51 -11.25 10.03
CA TYR A 124 3.68 -10.08 9.76
C TYR A 124 2.70 -9.82 10.89
N ASN A 125 1.96 -10.85 11.32
CA ASN A 125 0.98 -10.74 12.40
C ASN A 125 1.66 -10.34 13.72
N HIS A 126 2.82 -10.92 14.02
CA HIS A 126 3.60 -10.53 15.19
C HIS A 126 3.94 -9.03 15.21
N HIS A 127 4.29 -8.45 14.05
CA HIS A 127 4.58 -7.03 13.92
C HIS A 127 3.35 -6.12 13.96
N ILE A 128 2.18 -6.61 13.55
CA ILE A 128 0.91 -5.90 13.72
C ILE A 128 0.55 -5.80 15.20
N ASP A 129 0.74 -6.89 15.95
CA ASP A 129 0.47 -6.92 17.39
C ASP A 129 1.52 -6.13 18.20
N HIS A 130 2.76 -6.08 17.72
CA HIS A 130 3.89 -5.42 18.37
C HIS A 130 4.57 -4.40 17.43
N PRO A 131 3.96 -3.22 17.22
CA PRO A 131 4.46 -2.23 16.28
C PRO A 131 5.78 -1.63 16.77
N ALA A 132 6.84 -1.80 15.97
CA ALA A 132 8.16 -1.23 16.23
C ALA A 132 8.36 0.05 15.41
N SER A 133 8.78 1.15 16.03
CA SER A 133 8.89 2.45 15.33
C SER A 133 9.94 2.48 14.20
N ASN A 134 10.87 1.52 14.16
CA ASN A 134 11.92 1.41 13.15
C ASN A 134 11.61 0.38 12.06
N CYS A 135 10.47 -0.31 12.11
CA CYS A 135 10.08 -1.29 11.10
C CYS A 135 8.66 -1.02 10.60
N GLN A 136 8.43 -1.30 9.32
CA GLN A 136 7.12 -1.22 8.70
C GLN A 136 6.82 -2.54 8.02
N VAL A 137 5.57 -2.96 8.13
CA VAL A 137 5.05 -4.15 7.47
C VAL A 137 3.89 -3.78 6.56
N ARG A 138 3.72 -4.53 5.47
CA ARG A 138 2.56 -4.41 4.59
C ARG A 138 2.17 -5.76 4.01
N ALA A 139 0.88 -5.93 3.79
CA ALA A 139 0.36 -7.00 2.94
C ALA A 139 0.27 -6.51 1.49
N LEU A 140 0.60 -7.40 0.56
CA LEU A 140 0.29 -7.25 -0.87
C LEU A 140 -1.03 -7.95 -1.14
N TRP A 141 -1.93 -7.22 -1.78
CA TRP A 141 -3.29 -7.67 -2.04
C TRP A 141 -3.44 -8.06 -3.51
N THR A 142 -4.17 -9.13 -3.76
CA THR A 142 -4.63 -9.51 -5.10
C THR A 142 -6.11 -9.89 -5.03
N TYR A 143 -6.76 -9.91 -6.18
CA TYR A 143 -8.09 -10.49 -6.30
C TYR A 143 -7.99 -12.01 -6.43
N ASP A 144 -8.93 -12.75 -5.84
CA ASP A 144 -9.04 -14.19 -6.04
C ASP A 144 -9.21 -14.51 -7.55
N GLU A 145 -8.23 -15.21 -8.12
CA GLU A 145 -8.17 -15.55 -9.55
C GLU A 145 -9.26 -16.55 -9.97
N ASN A 146 -9.95 -17.19 -9.03
CA ASN A 146 -11.03 -18.12 -9.33
C ASN A 146 -12.26 -17.44 -9.99
N GLU A 147 -12.37 -16.11 -9.92
CA GLU A 147 -13.37 -15.34 -10.67
C GLU A 147 -12.86 -14.82 -12.03
N GLN A 148 -11.56 -14.60 -12.21
CA GLN A 148 -11.01 -14.11 -13.50
C GLN A 148 -11.06 -15.17 -14.61
N LYS A 149 -11.12 -16.47 -14.27
CA LYS A 149 -11.32 -17.55 -15.26
C LYS A 149 -12.73 -17.61 -15.85
N LYS A 150 -13.72 -16.91 -15.29
CA LYS A 150 -15.08 -16.87 -15.86
C LYS A 150 -15.25 -15.85 -16.98
N ASP A 151 -14.45 -14.79 -17.00
CA ASP A 151 -14.57 -13.72 -18.01
C ASP A 151 -13.58 -13.85 -19.17
N ILE A 152 -12.49 -14.61 -19.02
CA ILE A 152 -11.50 -14.84 -20.09
C ILE A 152 -11.93 -15.97 -21.06
N SER A 153 -12.87 -16.84 -20.69
CA SER A 153 -13.35 -17.92 -21.57
C SER A 153 -14.35 -17.47 -22.63
N ASN A 154 -14.83 -16.22 -22.59
CA ASN A 154 -15.85 -15.68 -23.50
C ASN A 154 -15.36 -14.55 -24.42
N GLN A 155 -14.06 -14.26 -24.48
CA GLN A 155 -13.51 -13.39 -25.52
C GLN A 155 -12.50 -14.15 -26.39
N GLU A 156 -13.05 -14.63 -27.50
CA GLU A 156 -12.41 -14.80 -28.80
C GLU A 156 -11.20 -15.75 -28.86
N SER A 157 -11.54 -17.00 -29.15
CA SER A 157 -10.86 -17.75 -30.21
C SER A 157 -10.86 -16.96 -31.53
N MET A 158 -9.89 -16.05 -31.70
CA MET A 158 -9.38 -15.69 -33.01
C MET A 158 -7.99 -16.29 -33.15
N SER A 159 -7.94 -17.41 -33.86
CA SER A 159 -6.71 -18.06 -34.30
C SER A 159 -5.90 -17.10 -35.18
N PHE A 160 -4.72 -16.71 -34.72
CA PHE A 160 -3.66 -16.29 -35.62
C PHE A 160 -2.64 -17.42 -35.77
N SER A 161 -2.45 -17.79 -37.02
CA SER A 161 -1.67 -18.89 -37.57
C SER A 161 -0.21 -18.91 -37.13
N ASP A 162 0.27 -20.13 -36.85
CA ASP A 162 1.67 -20.49 -36.67
C ASP A 162 2.60 -19.80 -37.68
N THR A 163 3.57 -19.05 -37.18
CA THR A 163 4.82 -18.81 -37.90
C THR A 163 6.00 -18.95 -36.95
N ASN A 164 6.68 -20.08 -37.11
CA ASN A 164 8.02 -20.41 -36.63
C ASN A 164 9.00 -19.23 -36.77
N ILE A 165 9.59 -18.76 -35.66
CA ILE A 165 10.92 -18.14 -35.67
C ILE A 165 11.73 -18.66 -34.49
N ASN A 166 12.58 -19.63 -34.83
CA ASN A 166 13.72 -20.15 -34.08
C ASN A 166 14.69 -19.01 -33.70
N LYS A 167 14.88 -18.75 -32.40
CA LYS A 167 16.04 -17.99 -31.88
C LYS A 167 16.50 -18.60 -30.56
N ASN A 168 17.52 -19.45 -30.65
CA ASN A 168 18.39 -19.84 -29.55
C ASN A 168 18.89 -18.58 -28.82
N SER A 169 18.58 -18.45 -27.52
CA SER A 169 19.01 -17.30 -26.73
C SER A 169 20.48 -17.45 -26.33
N GLU A 170 21.31 -16.51 -26.77
CA GLU A 170 22.74 -16.39 -26.43
C GLU A 170 22.99 -16.20 -24.92
N THR A 171 21.94 -15.87 -24.16
CA THR A 171 22.00 -15.64 -22.71
C THR A 171 22.28 -16.91 -21.91
N LEU A 172 21.80 -18.07 -22.38
CA LEU A 172 22.03 -19.35 -21.68
C LEU A 172 23.45 -19.90 -21.93
N THR A 173 24.05 -19.59 -23.08
CA THR A 173 25.39 -20.06 -23.46
C THR A 173 26.49 -19.34 -22.67
N ASN A 174 26.29 -18.06 -22.34
CA ASN A 174 27.26 -17.28 -21.57
C ASN A 174 27.27 -17.64 -20.07
N ALA A 175 26.12 -18.00 -19.49
CA ALA A 175 26.05 -18.45 -18.09
C ALA A 175 26.80 -19.78 -17.88
N LYS A 176 26.75 -20.69 -18.85
CA LYS A 176 27.44 -21.99 -18.77
C LYS A 176 28.97 -21.88 -18.91
N LYS A 177 29.47 -20.80 -19.52
CA LYS A 177 30.91 -20.48 -19.63
C LYS A 177 31.49 -19.85 -18.37
N LEU A 178 30.68 -19.18 -17.55
CA LEU A 178 31.13 -18.45 -16.36
C LEU A 178 31.16 -19.30 -15.08
N PHE A 179 30.38 -20.38 -15.02
CA PHE A 179 30.22 -21.20 -13.81
C PHE A 179 30.56 -22.68 -14.00
N GLY A 180 31.15 -23.06 -15.15
CA GLY A 180 31.69 -24.41 -15.36
C GLY A 180 33.15 -24.47 -14.94
N THR A 181 33.41 -25.09 -13.79
CA THR A 181 34.75 -25.49 -13.34
C THR A 181 35.30 -26.61 -14.23
N SER A 182 36.55 -26.46 -14.69
CA SER A 182 37.33 -27.54 -15.31
C SER A 182 37.75 -28.56 -14.26
N ASP A 183 37.13 -29.73 -14.28
CA ASP A 183 37.73 -31.08 -14.44
C ASP A 183 36.67 -32.17 -14.21
#